data_AF-A0A0Q4YGI6-F1
#
_entry.id   AF-A0A0Q4YGI6-F1
#
_cell.length_a   1.000
_cell.length_b   1.000
_cell.length_c   1.000
_cell.angle_alpha   90.00
_cell.angle_beta   90.00
_cell.angle_gamma   90.00
#
_symmetry.space_group_name_H-M   'P 1'
#
loop_
_entity.id
_entity.type
_entity.pdbx_description
1 polymer ?
#
loop_
_entity_poly.entity_id
_entity_poly.type
_entity_poly.pdbx_seq_one_letter_code
_entity_poly.pdbx_strand_id
1 'polypeptide(L)'
;MSDDYDSGLVPGRNPFLDLVADPDRLSHRERVDVVRRLAGRLQAAADRETVWFGRRLTAWLSGPADGDLTAALGLRPPPGSHLTAPAILSQEKRDIALLELSIAAGSYRAALRLLKSGEVSPEWADLANDPPRSAAAFTRALKRVSPPNG
;
A
#
# COMPACT_ATOMS: atom_id res chain seq x y z
N MET A 1 18.24 24.95 -46.05
CA MET A 1 18.85 24.51 -44.78
C MET A 1 17.90 24.96 -43.69
N SER A 2 16.99 24.08 -43.27
CA SER A 2 16.13 24.35 -42.12
C SER A 2 16.94 24.06 -40.87
N ASP A 3 17.00 25.05 -39.98
CA ASP A 3 17.47 24.90 -38.62
C ASP A 3 16.48 24.01 -37.86
N ASP A 4 16.80 22.72 -37.73
CA ASP A 4 16.21 21.86 -36.71
C ASP A 4 16.75 22.34 -35.35
N TYR A 5 16.06 23.30 -34.76
CA TYR A 5 16.20 23.61 -33.35
C TYR A 5 15.78 22.36 -32.56
N ASP A 6 16.78 21.58 -32.16
CA ASP A 6 16.65 20.60 -31.07
C ASP A 6 16.27 21.39 -29.82
N SER A 7 14.96 21.57 -29.63
CA SER A 7 14.39 22.42 -28.59
C SER A 7 14.78 22.00 -27.16
N GLY A 8 15.51 20.89 -27.00
CA GLY A 8 15.84 20.29 -25.70
C GLY A 8 14.60 19.84 -24.92
N LEU A 9 13.41 20.00 -25.49
CA LEU A 9 12.15 19.67 -24.87
C LEU A 9 11.90 18.17 -25.06
N VAL A 10 11.87 17.46 -23.95
CA VAL A 10 11.42 16.07 -23.92
C VAL A 10 9.92 16.06 -24.27
N PRO A 11 9.50 15.34 -25.32
CA PRO A 11 8.07 15.22 -25.66
C PRO A 11 7.22 14.84 -24.44
N GLY A 12 6.05 15.50 -24.32
CA GLY A 12 5.13 15.26 -23.20
C GLY A 12 5.53 15.86 -21.86
N ARG A 13 6.56 16.73 -21.80
CA ARG A 13 7.00 17.43 -20.58
C ARG A 13 7.05 18.94 -20.74
N ASN A 14 6.93 19.64 -19.60
CA ASN A 14 7.17 21.09 -19.55
C ASN A 14 8.68 21.40 -19.47
N PRO A 15 9.09 22.68 -19.57
CA PRO A 15 10.50 23.09 -19.43
C PRO A 15 11.13 22.77 -18.06
N PHE A 16 10.32 22.52 -17.03
CA PHE A 16 10.75 22.09 -15.69
C PHE A 16 10.81 20.56 -15.55
N LEU A 17 10.61 19.84 -16.66
CA LEU A 17 10.60 18.39 -16.77
C LEU A 17 9.43 17.72 -16.03
N ASP A 18 8.38 18.45 -15.66
CA ASP A 18 7.15 17.84 -15.20
C ASP A 18 6.43 17.14 -16.35
N LEU A 19 5.79 16.02 -16.03
CA LEU A 19 5.00 15.28 -17.00
C LEU A 19 3.68 16.01 -17.26
N VAL A 20 3.45 16.41 -18.50
CA VAL A 20 2.22 17.09 -18.95
C VAL A 20 1.34 16.14 -19.77
N ALA A 21 1.96 15.16 -20.42
CA ALA A 21 1.24 14.10 -21.12
C ALA A 21 0.61 13.10 -20.14
N ASP A 22 -0.51 12.54 -20.55
CA ASP A 22 -1.13 11.38 -19.91
C ASP A 22 -0.11 10.21 -19.86
N PRO A 23 0.26 9.69 -18.67
CA PRO A 23 1.21 8.58 -18.53
C PRO A 23 0.83 7.34 -19.35
N ASP A 24 -0.46 7.08 -19.55
CA ASP A 24 -0.97 5.91 -20.27
C ASP A 24 -0.78 6.04 -21.80
N ARG A 25 -0.46 7.23 -22.29
CA ARG A 25 -0.17 7.49 -23.71
C ARG A 25 1.31 7.53 -24.03
N LEU A 26 2.17 7.46 -23.01
CA LEU A 26 3.61 7.41 -23.20
C LEU A 26 4.06 6.08 -23.81
N SER A 27 5.09 6.14 -24.64
CA SER A 27 5.82 4.95 -25.09
C SER A 27 6.46 4.22 -23.91
N HIS A 28 6.81 2.95 -24.11
CA HIS A 28 7.49 2.15 -23.07
C HIS A 28 8.76 2.85 -22.54
N ARG A 29 9.58 3.41 -23.44
CA ARG A 29 10.81 4.13 -23.07
C ARG A 29 10.52 5.37 -22.22
N GLU A 30 9.54 6.17 -22.61
CA GLU A 30 9.15 7.37 -21.85
C GLU A 30 8.61 7.01 -20.46
N ARG A 31 7.84 5.91 -20.35
CA ARG A 31 7.38 5.39 -19.04
C ARG A 31 8.57 4.99 -18.17
N VAL A 32 9.55 4.27 -18.71
CA VAL A 32 10.78 3.93 -17.98
C VAL A 32 11.49 5.18 -17.48
N ASP A 33 11.65 6.21 -18.32
CA ASP A 33 12.28 7.47 -17.93
C ASP A 33 11.48 8.25 -16.87
N VAL A 34 10.14 8.21 -16.93
CA VAL A 34 9.26 8.74 -15.88
C VAL A 34 9.52 8.04 -14.55
N VAL A 35 9.53 6.70 -14.53
CA VAL A 35 9.72 5.92 -13.31
C VAL A 35 11.13 6.13 -12.74
N ARG A 36 12.17 6.21 -13.57
CA ARG A 36 13.55 6.55 -13.14
C ARG A 36 13.64 7.90 -12.44
N ARG A 37 13.02 8.94 -13.03
CA ARG A 37 13.00 10.28 -12.43
C ARG A 37 12.19 10.32 -11.14
N LEU A 38 11.06 9.62 -11.09
CA LEU A 38 10.27 9.46 -9.85
C LEU A 38 11.10 8.80 -8.77
N ALA A 39 11.78 7.70 -9.07
CA ALA A 39 12.64 7.01 -8.11
C ALA A 39 13.74 7.94 -7.55
N GLY A 40 14.36 8.76 -8.40
CA GLY A 40 15.32 9.79 -7.97
C GLY A 40 14.72 10.85 -7.06
N ARG A 41 13.52 11.37 -7.38
CA ARG A 41 12.81 12.34 -6.54
C ARG A 41 12.44 11.76 -5.17
N LEU A 42 11.97 10.51 -5.14
CA LEU A 42 11.62 9.81 -3.90
C LEU A 42 12.85 9.64 -2.99
N GLN A 43 14.03 9.38 -3.56
CA GLN A 43 15.27 9.31 -2.79
C GLN A 43 15.73 10.64 -2.18
N ALA A 44 15.27 11.76 -2.74
CA ALA A 44 15.56 13.11 -2.23
C ALA A 44 14.49 13.61 -1.25
N ALA A 45 13.49 12.80 -0.90
CA ALA A 45 12.44 13.16 0.05
C ALA A 45 12.99 13.32 1.48
N ALA A 46 12.25 14.05 2.32
CA ALA A 46 12.65 14.33 3.70
C ALA A 46 12.34 13.17 4.65
N ASP A 47 11.31 12.37 4.36
CA ASP A 47 10.88 11.26 5.20
C ASP A 47 11.55 9.94 4.80
N ARG A 48 11.82 9.11 5.81
CA ARG A 48 12.56 7.86 5.65
C ARG A 48 11.83 6.83 4.80
N GLU A 49 10.50 6.82 4.84
CA GLU A 49 9.66 5.85 4.12
C GLU A 49 9.74 6.09 2.61
N THR A 50 9.60 7.34 2.19
CA THR A 50 9.71 7.75 0.80
C THR A 50 11.12 7.52 0.26
N VAL A 51 12.15 7.82 1.06
CA VAL A 51 13.55 7.52 0.69
C VAL A 51 13.77 6.02 0.52
N TRP A 52 13.26 5.19 1.43
CA TRP A 52 13.31 3.73 1.32
C TRP A 52 12.65 3.25 0.02
N PHE A 53 11.45 3.74 -0.28
CA PHE A 53 10.73 3.34 -1.49
C PHE A 53 11.49 3.74 -2.76
N GLY A 54 12.01 4.98 -2.82
CA GLY A 54 12.85 5.45 -3.93
C GLY A 54 14.10 4.61 -4.15
N ARG A 55 14.77 4.17 -3.07
CA ARG A 55 15.94 3.28 -3.13
C ARG A 55 15.56 1.90 -3.68
N ARG A 56 14.47 1.30 -3.21
CA ARG A 56 13.99 0.00 -3.71
C ARG A 56 13.58 0.05 -5.17
N LEU A 57 12.88 1.11 -5.57
CA LEU A 57 12.47 1.31 -6.96
C LEU A 57 13.69 1.48 -7.89
N THR A 58 14.71 2.21 -7.45
CA THR A 58 15.95 2.38 -8.22
C THR A 58 16.75 1.07 -8.33
N ALA A 59 16.84 0.31 -7.24
CA ALA A 59 17.48 -1.00 -7.26
C ALA A 59 16.77 -1.97 -8.21
N TRP A 60 15.43 -1.94 -8.24
CA TRP A 60 14.63 -2.72 -9.18
C TRP A 60 14.89 -2.31 -10.64
N LEU A 61 14.87 -1.01 -10.95
CA LEU A 61 15.13 -0.50 -12.31
C LEU A 61 16.52 -0.82 -12.85
N SER A 62 17.52 -0.91 -11.96
CA SER A 62 18.91 -1.25 -12.31
C SER A 62 19.19 -2.76 -12.28
N GLY A 63 18.23 -3.57 -11.82
CA GLY A 63 18.36 -5.02 -11.70
C GLY A 63 18.18 -5.74 -13.04
N PRO A 64 18.14 -7.09 -13.02
CA PRO A 64 17.83 -7.89 -14.21
C PRO A 64 16.47 -7.47 -14.79
N ALA A 65 16.34 -7.52 -16.13
CA ALA A 65 15.13 -7.08 -16.86
C ALA A 65 13.82 -7.77 -16.39
N ASP A 66 13.93 -8.96 -15.79
CA ASP A 66 12.80 -9.77 -15.33
C ASP A 66 12.55 -9.66 -13.81
N GLY A 67 13.12 -8.64 -13.15
CA GLY A 67 12.96 -8.44 -11.72
C GLY A 67 11.49 -8.26 -11.31
N ASP A 68 11.02 -9.06 -10.35
CA ASP A 68 9.71 -8.87 -9.73
C ASP A 68 9.74 -7.69 -8.75
N LEU A 69 8.96 -6.64 -9.03
CA LEU A 69 8.85 -5.45 -8.17
C LEU A 69 8.35 -5.81 -6.76
N THR A 70 7.45 -6.78 -6.63
CA THR A 70 6.94 -7.18 -5.31
C THR A 70 8.03 -7.85 -4.48
N ALA A 71 8.94 -8.59 -5.12
CA ALA A 71 10.12 -9.13 -4.46
C ALA A 71 11.11 -8.01 -4.10
N ALA A 72 11.34 -7.04 -4.99
CA ALA A 72 12.22 -5.90 -4.73
C ALA A 72 11.74 -5.02 -3.56
N LEU A 73 10.42 -4.87 -3.41
CA LEU A 73 9.78 -4.16 -2.30
C LEU A 73 9.64 -5.01 -1.03
N GLY A 74 9.96 -6.31 -1.08
CA GLY A 74 9.77 -7.22 0.05
C GLY A 74 8.30 -7.51 0.38
N LEU A 75 7.39 -7.27 -0.56
CA LEU A 75 5.95 -7.50 -0.43
C LEU A 75 5.55 -8.92 -0.84
N ARG A 76 6.43 -9.64 -1.55
CA ARG A 76 6.19 -11.04 -1.89
C ARG A 76 6.15 -11.86 -0.59
N PRO A 77 5.06 -12.62 -0.34
CA PRO A 77 4.97 -13.46 0.83
C PRO A 77 6.01 -14.59 0.78
N PRO A 78 6.40 -15.17 1.94
CA PRO A 78 7.30 -16.32 1.98
C PRO A 78 6.78 -17.49 1.14
N PRO A 79 7.66 -18.33 0.57
CA PRO A 79 7.25 -19.54 -0.15
C PRO A 79 6.32 -20.41 0.70
N GLY A 80 5.19 -20.85 0.10
CA GLY A 80 4.17 -21.65 0.78
C GLY A 80 3.11 -20.84 1.55
N SER A 81 3.25 -19.51 1.64
CA SER A 81 2.20 -18.64 2.17
C SER A 81 1.18 -18.27 1.08
N HIS A 82 -0.10 -18.38 1.41
CA HIS A 82 -1.21 -17.92 0.56
C HIS A 82 -1.71 -16.51 0.92
N LEU A 83 -1.02 -15.82 1.84
CA LEU A 83 -1.38 -14.47 2.25
C LEU A 83 -0.99 -13.46 1.18
N THR A 84 -1.99 -12.81 0.59
CA THR A 84 -1.79 -11.71 -0.37
C THR A 84 -1.80 -10.37 0.35
N ALA A 85 -1.18 -9.33 -0.23
CA ALA A 85 -1.24 -7.98 0.34
C ALA A 85 -2.70 -7.49 0.54
N PRO A 86 -3.65 -7.69 -0.41
CA PRO A 86 -5.06 -7.38 -0.18
C PRO A 86 -5.67 -8.14 1.00
N ALA A 87 -5.33 -9.42 1.19
CA ALA A 87 -5.82 -10.20 2.31
C ALA A 87 -5.28 -9.68 3.65
N ILE A 88 -4.00 -9.29 3.70
CA ILE A 88 -3.38 -8.68 4.89
C ILE A 88 -4.08 -7.36 5.25
N LEU A 89 -4.24 -6.46 4.28
CA LEU A 89 -4.91 -5.17 4.51
C LEU A 89 -6.38 -5.35 4.90
N SER A 90 -7.08 -6.33 4.31
CA SER A 90 -8.46 -6.64 4.69
C SER A 90 -8.55 -7.18 6.12
N GLN A 91 -7.59 -8.02 6.52
CA GLN A 91 -7.50 -8.53 7.89
C GLN A 91 -7.17 -7.41 8.88
N GLU A 92 -6.26 -6.51 8.54
CA GLU A 92 -5.89 -5.35 9.38
C GLU A 92 -7.08 -4.41 9.58
N LYS A 93 -7.78 -4.03 8.50
CA LYS A 93 -9.02 -3.24 8.58
C LYS A 93 -10.05 -3.89 9.50
N ARG A 94 -10.24 -5.19 9.34
CA ARG A 94 -11.15 -5.95 10.20
C ARG A 94 -10.70 -5.98 11.66
N ASP A 95 -9.41 -6.12 11.91
CA ASP A 95 -8.84 -6.11 13.26
C ASP A 95 -9.02 -4.75 13.95
N ILE A 96 -8.74 -3.65 13.24
CA ILE A 96 -8.98 -2.28 13.71
C ILE A 96 -10.47 -2.11 14.05
N ALA A 97 -11.36 -2.51 13.15
CA ALA A 97 -12.80 -2.42 13.36
C ALA A 97 -13.27 -3.20 14.61
N LEU A 98 -12.72 -4.39 14.84
CA LEU A 98 -13.00 -5.17 16.06
C LEU A 98 -12.55 -4.41 17.32
N LEU A 99 -11.38 -3.77 17.27
CA LEU A 99 -10.86 -3.02 18.41
C LEU A 99 -11.70 -1.77 18.67
N GLU A 100 -12.05 -1.00 17.63
CA GLU A 100 -12.91 0.18 17.73
C GLU A 100 -14.28 -0.17 18.30
N LEU A 101 -14.93 -1.22 17.79
CA LEU A 101 -16.19 -1.72 18.35
C LEU A 101 -16.04 -2.13 19.82
N SER A 102 -14.91 -2.73 20.21
CA SER A 102 -14.69 -3.13 21.60
C SER A 102 -14.52 -1.94 22.55
N ILE A 103 -13.95 -0.84 22.05
CA ILE A 103 -13.84 0.42 22.78
C ILE A 103 -15.24 1.03 22.93
N ALA A 104 -16.00 1.10 21.83
CA ALA A 104 -17.37 1.63 21.85
C ALA A 104 -18.30 0.82 22.78
N ALA A 105 -18.18 -0.50 22.79
CA ALA A 105 -18.96 -1.39 23.66
C ALA A 105 -18.43 -1.48 25.10
N GLY A 106 -17.26 -0.90 25.38
CA GLY A 106 -16.58 -0.92 26.69
C GLY A 106 -15.91 -2.24 27.09
N SER A 107 -16.08 -3.33 26.31
CA SER A 107 -15.34 -4.59 26.52
C SER A 107 -15.46 -5.55 25.34
N TYR A 108 -14.52 -6.51 25.22
CA TYR A 108 -14.60 -7.60 24.22
C TYR A 108 -15.87 -8.44 24.35
N ARG A 109 -16.34 -8.69 25.59
CA ARG A 109 -17.57 -9.46 25.83
C ARG A 109 -18.82 -8.69 25.43
N ALA A 110 -18.86 -7.39 25.67
CA ALA A 110 -19.97 -6.54 25.24
C ALA A 110 -20.03 -6.43 23.72
N ALA A 111 -18.90 -6.16 23.04
CA ALA A 111 -18.83 -6.13 21.59
C ALA A 111 -19.28 -7.45 20.94
N LEU A 112 -18.84 -8.60 21.48
CA LEU A 112 -19.28 -9.90 20.98
C LEU A 112 -20.79 -10.13 21.16
N ARG A 113 -21.39 -9.61 22.24
CA ARG A 113 -22.85 -9.68 22.43
C ARG A 113 -23.58 -8.83 21.41
N LEU A 114 -23.13 -7.60 21.15
CA LEU A 114 -23.69 -6.73 20.11
C LEU A 114 -23.67 -7.42 18.74
N LEU A 115 -22.51 -7.95 18.33
CA LEU A 115 -22.34 -8.67 17.08
C LEU A 115 -23.28 -9.88 16.94
N LYS A 116 -23.52 -10.61 18.03
CA LYS A 116 -24.43 -11.77 18.03
C LYS A 116 -25.90 -11.38 18.07
N SER A 117 -26.25 -10.23 18.65
CA SER A 117 -27.61 -9.73 18.71
C SER A 117 -28.10 -9.15 17.38
N GLY A 118 -27.18 -8.77 16.48
CA GLY A 118 -27.52 -8.06 15.25
C GLY A 118 -27.81 -6.57 15.46
N GLU A 119 -27.77 -6.08 16.69
CA GLU A 119 -27.96 -4.67 17.06
C GLU A 119 -26.68 -3.85 16.84
N VAL A 120 -26.05 -4.00 15.68
CA VAL A 120 -24.80 -3.30 15.37
C VAL A 120 -25.06 -2.18 14.37
N SER A 121 -24.46 -1.03 14.62
CA SER A 121 -24.48 0.12 13.71
C SER A 121 -24.01 -0.27 12.30
N PRO A 122 -24.54 0.35 11.22
CA PRO A 122 -24.12 0.08 9.84
C PRO A 122 -22.61 0.19 9.60
N GLU A 123 -21.90 1.00 10.38
CA GLU A 123 -20.43 1.14 10.30
C GLU A 123 -19.68 -0.17 10.60
N TRP A 124 -20.32 -1.12 11.29
CA TRP A 124 -19.77 -2.44 11.62
C TRP A 124 -20.49 -3.59 10.90
N ALA A 125 -21.26 -3.30 9.84
CA ALA A 125 -22.05 -4.29 9.12
C ALA A 125 -21.19 -5.47 8.61
N ASP A 126 -19.97 -5.19 8.15
CA ASP A 126 -19.03 -6.22 7.69
C ASP A 126 -18.65 -7.20 8.82
N LEU A 127 -18.52 -6.71 10.06
CA LEU A 127 -18.27 -7.55 11.22
C LEU A 127 -19.51 -8.35 11.62
N ALA A 128 -20.71 -7.79 11.45
CA ALA A 128 -21.96 -8.48 11.75
C ALA A 128 -22.25 -9.62 10.76
N ASN A 129 -21.87 -9.46 9.49
CA ASN A 129 -22.03 -10.47 8.45
C ASN A 129 -21.13 -11.70 8.65
N ASP A 130 -19.96 -11.51 9.27
CA ASP A 130 -19.06 -12.60 9.65
C ASP A 130 -18.53 -12.35 11.07
N PRO A 131 -19.32 -12.67 12.12
CA PRO A 131 -18.95 -12.32 13.47
C PRO A 131 -17.84 -13.23 14.01
N PRO A 132 -16.90 -12.69 14.81
CA PRO A 132 -15.89 -13.49 15.47
C PRO A 132 -16.54 -14.53 16.39
N ARG A 133 -16.04 -15.77 16.33
CA ARG A 133 -16.59 -16.88 17.12
C ARG A 133 -16.39 -16.74 18.63
N SER A 134 -15.38 -15.97 19.06
CA SER A 134 -15.02 -15.83 20.47
C SER A 134 -14.31 -14.51 20.79
N ALA A 135 -14.28 -14.15 22.08
CA ALA A 135 -13.56 -12.97 22.57
C ALA A 135 -12.04 -13.04 22.31
N ALA A 136 -11.48 -14.24 22.10
CA ALA A 136 -10.08 -14.41 21.74
C ALA A 136 -9.73 -13.81 20.35
N ALA A 137 -10.72 -13.53 19.51
CA ALA A 137 -10.51 -12.81 18.26
C ALA A 137 -9.99 -11.39 18.50
N PHE A 138 -10.52 -10.67 19.50
CA PHE A 138 -10.10 -9.32 19.85
C PHE A 138 -8.67 -9.31 20.39
N THR A 139 -8.30 -10.28 21.23
CA THR A 139 -6.91 -10.43 21.69
C THR A 139 -5.94 -10.69 20.54
N ARG A 140 -6.35 -11.49 19.54
CA ARG A 140 -5.54 -11.74 18.34
C ARG A 140 -5.43 -10.50 17.45
N ALA A 141 -6.53 -9.74 17.29
CA ALA A 141 -6.55 -8.46 16.59
C ALA A 141 -5.58 -7.47 17.25
N LEU A 142 -5.67 -7.32 18.58
CA LEU A 142 -4.76 -6.45 19.34
C LEU A 142 -3.29 -6.82 19.11
N LYS A 143 -2.95 -8.11 19.19
CA LYS A 143 -1.58 -8.60 18.96
C LYS A 143 -1.06 -8.32 17.54
N ARG A 144 -1.94 -8.24 16.54
CA ARG A 144 -1.54 -7.96 15.15
C ARG A 144 -1.41 -6.46 14.87
N VAL A 145 -2.32 -5.65 15.41
CA VAL A 145 -2.33 -4.19 15.25
C VAL A 145 -1.26 -3.51 16.12
N SER A 146 -0.94 -4.10 17.27
CA SER A 146 0.16 -3.66 18.14
C SER A 146 1.35 -4.62 18.01
N PRO A 147 2.19 -4.49 16.96
CA PRO A 147 3.42 -5.26 16.90
C PRO A 147 4.29 -4.95 18.13
N PRO A 148 5.06 -5.92 18.65
CA PRO A 148 6.02 -5.64 19.71
C PRO A 148 6.95 -4.52 19.23
N ASN A 149 7.16 -3.50 20.08
CA ASN A 149 8.15 -2.46 19.83
C ASN A 149 9.48 -3.15 19.49
N GLY A 150 9.87 -3.07 18.21
CA GLY A 150 11.17 -3.54 17.72
C GLY A 150 12.24 -2.50 17.95
#